data_AF-A0ABD6D448-F1
#
_entry.id   AF-A0ABD6D448-F1
#
_cell.length_a   1.000
_cell.length_b   1.000
_cell.length_c   1.000
_cell.angle_alpha   90.00
_cell.angle_beta   90.00
_cell.angle_gamma   90.00
#
_symmetry.space_group_name_H-M   'P 1'
#
loop_
_entity.id
_entity.type
_entity.pdbx_description
1 polymer ?
#
loop_
_entity_poly.entity_id
_entity_poly.type
_entity_poly.pdbx_seq_one_letter_code
_entity_poly.pdbx_strand_id
1 'polypeptide(L)'
;MTSGRMFAATTVGVGVVALAHAILTWPLYATIALFGGGALIAFVAEAIVIDLGWLEHHIGPKVVGVPPYLLFGWTGVIYIAFRAALLVTDGWVAVALTGVLATTYDVLTDHHGVDDGHWTYVDSLPGPRYRGVPWWNYLGWLGISSLTAAIALPFV
;
A
#
# COMPACT_ATOMS: atom_id res chain seq x y z
N MET A 1 -19.60 4.62 9.83
CA MET A 1 -19.57 3.31 9.16
C MET A 1 -19.83 3.48 7.69
N THR A 2 -18.75 3.66 6.93
CA THR A 2 -18.79 3.53 5.47
C THR A 2 -19.07 2.09 5.08
N SER A 3 -19.86 1.87 4.03
CA SER A 3 -20.07 0.51 3.51
C SER A 3 -18.74 -0.02 2.98
N GLY A 4 -18.36 -1.25 3.36
CA GLY A 4 -17.13 -1.88 2.86
C GLY A 4 -17.07 -1.98 1.32
N ARG A 5 -18.22 -2.04 0.65
CA ARG A 5 -18.30 -1.98 -0.82
C ARG A 5 -17.87 -0.61 -1.36
N MET A 6 -18.31 0.46 -0.71
CA MET A 6 -17.97 1.83 -1.10
C MET A 6 -16.49 2.10 -0.86
N PHE A 7 -15.98 1.68 0.30
CA PHE A 7 -14.55 1.76 0.61
C PHE A 7 -13.70 1.04 -0.45
N ALA A 8 -14.02 -0.22 -0.74
CA ALA A 8 -13.31 -0.99 -1.77
C ALA A 8 -13.41 -0.34 -3.15
N ALA A 9 -14.59 0.15 -3.55
CA ALA A 9 -14.78 0.81 -4.83
C ALA A 9 -13.97 2.10 -4.96
N THR A 10 -13.91 2.92 -3.91
CA THR A 10 -13.11 4.14 -3.90
C THR A 10 -11.61 3.83 -3.96
N THR A 11 -11.14 2.83 -3.19
CA THR A 11 -9.74 2.40 -3.22
C THR A 11 -9.33 1.87 -4.61
N VAL A 12 -10.18 1.05 -5.24
CA VAL A 12 -9.96 0.60 -6.62
C VAL A 12 -9.96 1.79 -7.59
N GLY A 13 -10.90 2.72 -7.43
CA GLY A 13 -10.99 3.93 -8.25
C GLY A 13 -9.71 4.76 -8.22
N VAL A 14 -9.15 4.99 -7.04
CA VAL A 14 -7.86 5.69 -6.88
C VAL A 14 -6.73 4.93 -7.58
N GLY A 15 -6.61 3.61 -7.36
CA GLY A 15 -5.58 2.81 -8.00
C GLY A 15 -5.71 2.75 -9.53
N VAL A 16 -6.93 2.68 -10.07
CA VAL A 16 -7.20 2.70 -11.51
C VAL A 16 -6.82 4.04 -12.12
N VAL A 17 -7.16 5.16 -11.47
CA VAL A 17 -6.76 6.50 -11.92
C VAL A 17 -5.24 6.65 -11.89
N ALA A 18 -4.58 6.19 -10.83
CA ALA A 18 -3.13 6.19 -10.73
C ALA A 18 -2.48 5.34 -11.84
N LEU A 19 -3.00 4.14 -12.10
CA LEU A 19 -2.52 3.27 -13.17
C LEU A 19 -2.73 3.90 -14.55
N ALA A 20 -3.90 4.48 -14.82
CA ALA A 20 -4.18 5.16 -16.08
C ALA A 20 -3.21 6.34 -16.28
N HIS A 21 -2.98 7.14 -15.24
CA HIS A 21 -2.01 8.23 -15.29
C HIS A 21 -0.58 7.70 -15.55
N ALA A 22 -0.18 6.59 -14.93
CA ALA A 22 1.12 5.96 -15.18
C ALA A 22 1.27 5.47 -16.62
N ILE A 23 0.26 4.75 -17.15
CA ILE A 23 0.24 4.30 -18.55
C ILE A 23 0.43 5.47 -19.52
N LEU A 24 -0.14 6.64 -19.21
CA LEU A 24 -0.06 7.83 -20.06
C LEU A 24 1.25 8.63 -19.91
N THR A 25 1.96 8.51 -18.79
CA THR A 25 3.05 9.42 -18.44
C THR A 25 4.40 8.77 -18.17
N TRP A 26 4.45 7.45 -17.98
CA TRP A 26 5.66 6.68 -17.66
C TRP A 26 5.98 5.64 -18.75
N PRO A 27 7.26 5.24 -18.87
CA PRO A 27 7.63 4.07 -19.66
C PRO A 27 6.88 2.81 -19.20
N LEU A 28 6.49 1.96 -20.15
CA LEU A 28 5.71 0.74 -19.87
C LEU A 28 6.38 -0.16 -18.83
N TYR A 29 7.70 -0.31 -18.88
CA TYR A 29 8.45 -1.13 -17.93
C TYR A 29 8.38 -0.57 -16.50
N ALA A 30 8.42 0.75 -16.32
CA ALA A 30 8.23 1.37 -15.01
C ALA A 30 6.83 1.10 -14.45
N THR A 31 5.81 1.23 -15.31
CA THR A 31 4.41 0.97 -14.95
C THR A 31 4.19 -0.49 -14.55
N ILE A 32 4.73 -1.45 -15.32
CA ILE A 32 4.65 -2.88 -14.99
C ILE A 32 5.41 -3.18 -13.69
N ALA A 33 6.62 -2.64 -13.53
CA ALA A 33 7.42 -2.84 -12.32
C ALA A 33 6.67 -2.34 -11.08
N LEU A 34 6.11 -1.13 -11.12
CA LEU A 34 5.43 -0.55 -9.97
C LEU A 34 4.07 -1.22 -9.70
N PHE A 35 3.19 -1.30 -10.69
CA PHE A 35 1.83 -1.80 -10.46
C PHE A 35 1.76 -3.33 -10.44
N GLY A 36 2.50 -4.02 -11.29
CA GLY A 36 2.56 -5.48 -11.29
C GLY A 36 3.49 -6.00 -10.20
N GLY A 37 4.74 -5.55 -10.20
CA GLY A 37 5.74 -5.96 -9.20
C GLY A 37 5.39 -5.51 -7.79
N GLY A 38 4.97 -4.25 -7.62
CA GLY A 38 4.54 -3.72 -6.32
C GLY A 38 3.29 -4.42 -5.78
N ALA A 39 2.30 -4.72 -6.63
CA ALA A 39 1.14 -5.51 -6.20
C ALA A 39 1.54 -6.92 -5.75
N LEU A 40 2.50 -7.56 -6.42
CA LEU A 40 3.01 -8.85 -6.00
C LEU A 40 3.73 -8.78 -4.65
N ILE A 41 4.58 -7.77 -4.44
CA ILE A 41 5.27 -7.53 -3.15
C ILE A 41 4.23 -7.35 -2.04
N ALA A 42 3.26 -6.45 -2.23
CA ALA A 42 2.22 -6.18 -1.26
C ALA A 42 1.38 -7.43 -0.98
N PHE A 43 0.97 -8.17 -2.02
CA PHE A 43 0.21 -9.41 -1.87
C PHE A 43 0.95 -10.44 -1.02
N VAL A 44 2.24 -10.67 -1.31
CA VAL A 44 3.06 -11.65 -0.57
C VAL A 44 3.24 -11.21 0.89
N ALA A 45 3.56 -9.94 1.13
CA ALA A 45 3.72 -9.42 2.48
C ALA A 45 2.41 -9.54 3.29
N GLU A 46 1.30 -9.16 2.69
CA GLU A 46 -0.03 -9.25 3.31
C GLU A 46 -0.40 -10.71 3.61
N ALA A 47 -0.19 -11.62 2.66
CA ALA A 47 -0.47 -13.05 2.84
C ALA A 47 0.34 -13.64 4.01
N ILE A 48 1.61 -13.24 4.18
CA ILE A 48 2.44 -13.68 5.31
C ILE A 48 1.85 -13.19 6.64
N VAL A 49 1.47 -11.92 6.75
CA VAL A 49 0.93 -11.36 7.99
C VAL A 49 -0.42 -11.99 8.35
N ILE A 50 -1.24 -12.29 7.35
CA ILE A 50 -2.51 -13.01 7.55
C ILE A 50 -2.27 -14.46 7.99
N ASP A 51 -1.34 -15.17 7.35
CA ASP A 51 -1.00 -16.57 7.70
C ASP A 51 -0.41 -16.69 9.12
N LEU A 52 0.36 -15.67 9.56
CA LEU A 52 0.83 -15.55 10.93
C LEU A 52 -0.29 -15.22 11.94
N GLY A 53 -1.51 -14.95 11.47
CA GLY A 53 -2.64 -14.57 12.30
C GLY A 53 -2.44 -13.22 12.98
N TRP A 54 -1.82 -12.26 12.29
CA TRP A 54 -1.58 -10.90 12.81
C TRP A 54 -2.59 -9.88 12.31
N LEU A 55 -3.22 -10.15 11.17
CA LEU A 55 -4.18 -9.27 10.51
C LEU A 55 -5.35 -10.08 9.95
N GLU A 56 -6.56 -9.61 10.18
CA GLU A 56 -7.77 -10.15 9.58
C GLU A 56 -8.51 -9.04 8.83
N HIS A 57 -8.74 -9.23 7.53
CA HIS A 57 -9.63 -8.37 6.76
C HIS A 57 -11.08 -8.83 6.86
N HIS A 58 -12.05 -7.93 6.76
CA HIS A 58 -13.47 -8.29 6.77
C HIS A 58 -14.20 -7.97 5.46
N ILE A 59 -13.53 -7.28 4.52
CA ILE A 59 -14.08 -7.00 3.19
C ILE A 59 -13.72 -8.14 2.24
N GLY A 60 -14.74 -8.72 1.60
CA GLY A 60 -14.58 -9.74 0.55
C GLY A 60 -14.79 -9.16 -0.87
N PRO A 61 -14.41 -9.91 -1.92
CA PRO A 61 -13.78 -11.24 -1.90
C PRO A 61 -12.30 -11.20 -1.46
N LYS A 62 -11.74 -12.38 -1.14
CA LYS A 62 -10.35 -12.56 -0.68
C LYS A 62 -9.65 -13.69 -1.44
N VAL A 63 -8.34 -13.56 -1.62
CA VAL A 63 -7.45 -14.58 -2.18
C VAL A 63 -6.38 -14.87 -1.14
N VAL A 64 -6.38 -16.08 -0.57
CA VAL A 64 -5.52 -16.45 0.58
C VAL A 64 -5.66 -15.46 1.75
N GLY A 65 -6.88 -14.99 2.00
CA GLY A 65 -7.18 -13.98 3.01
C GLY A 65 -6.97 -12.52 2.57
N VAL A 66 -6.16 -12.27 1.54
CA VAL A 66 -5.86 -10.93 1.02
C VAL A 66 -7.00 -10.41 0.13
N PRO A 67 -7.62 -9.26 0.43
CA PRO A 67 -8.60 -8.65 -0.46
C PRO A 67 -7.94 -8.03 -1.70
N PRO A 68 -8.33 -8.38 -2.94
CA PRO A 68 -7.68 -7.84 -4.14
C PRO A 68 -7.78 -6.33 -4.29
N TYR A 69 -8.81 -5.69 -3.72
CA TYR A 69 -8.99 -4.23 -3.78
C TYR A 69 -7.82 -3.49 -3.09
N LEU A 70 -7.20 -4.10 -2.07
CA LEU A 70 -6.09 -3.50 -1.34
C LEU A 70 -4.84 -3.33 -2.21
N LEU A 71 -4.64 -4.19 -3.22
CA LEU A 71 -3.51 -4.08 -4.14
C LEU A 71 -3.55 -2.78 -4.97
N PHE A 72 -4.76 -2.28 -5.27
CA PHE A 72 -4.96 -0.98 -5.90
C PHE A 72 -4.65 0.18 -4.96
N GLY A 73 -4.95 0.02 -3.65
CA GLY A 73 -4.60 0.98 -2.62
C GLY A 73 -3.09 1.11 -2.46
N TRP A 74 -2.39 0.00 -2.24
CA TRP A 74 -0.94 -0.05 -2.13
C TRP A 74 -0.25 0.62 -3.33
N THR A 75 -0.50 0.09 -4.53
CA THR A 75 0.18 0.56 -5.72
C THR A 75 -0.20 1.98 -6.10
N GLY A 76 -1.47 2.38 -5.89
CA GLY A 76 -1.93 3.75 -6.14
C GLY A 76 -1.26 4.77 -5.23
N VAL A 77 -1.21 4.51 -3.92
CA VAL A 77 -0.55 5.39 -2.95
C VAL A 77 0.94 5.48 -3.22
N ILE A 78 1.62 4.34 -3.43
CA ILE A 78 3.05 4.31 -3.70
C ILE A 78 3.38 5.03 -5.00
N TYR A 79 2.58 4.86 -6.05
CA TYR A 79 2.74 5.58 -7.32
C TYR A 79 2.68 7.09 -7.12
N ILE A 80 1.65 7.58 -6.42
CA ILE A 80 1.46 9.02 -6.17
C ILE A 80 2.64 9.56 -5.34
N ALA A 81 3.02 8.85 -4.27
CA ALA A 81 4.15 9.22 -3.43
C ALA A 81 5.48 9.26 -4.22
N PHE A 82 5.72 8.25 -5.07
CA PHE A 82 6.95 8.19 -5.87
C PHE A 82 6.99 9.27 -6.95
N ARG A 83 5.85 9.50 -7.62
CA ARG A 83 5.73 10.59 -8.58
C ARG A 83 5.99 11.94 -7.92
N ALA A 84 5.46 12.18 -6.73
CA ALA A 84 5.71 13.40 -5.97
C ALA A 84 7.18 13.53 -5.53
N ALA A 85 7.80 12.44 -5.06
CA ALA A 85 9.22 12.42 -4.71
C ALA A 85 10.11 12.78 -5.91
N LEU A 86 9.81 12.22 -7.09
CA LEU A 86 10.52 12.49 -8.35
C LEU A 86 10.39 13.93 -8.85
N LEU A 87 9.46 14.73 -8.31
CA LEU A 87 9.38 16.17 -8.63
C LEU A 87 10.46 17.00 -7.92
N VAL A 88 11.04 16.49 -6.82
CA VAL A 88 11.96 17.25 -5.96
C VAL A 88 13.35 16.62 -5.82
N THR A 89 13.49 15.34 -6.13
CA THR A 89 14.75 14.59 -6.02
C THR A 89 14.74 13.39 -6.96
N ASP A 90 15.88 12.73 -7.15
CA ASP A 90 16.04 11.54 -7.98
C ASP A 90 16.67 10.36 -7.21
N GLY A 91 16.88 9.25 -7.92
CA GLY A 91 17.64 8.09 -7.45
C GLY A 91 17.10 7.47 -6.15
N TRP A 92 18.03 6.97 -5.34
CA TRP A 92 17.71 6.34 -4.04
C TRP A 92 17.12 7.32 -3.01
N VAL A 93 17.37 8.62 -3.17
CA VAL A 93 16.75 9.63 -2.31
C VAL A 93 15.25 9.73 -2.60
N ALA A 94 14.84 9.67 -3.87
CA ALA A 94 13.43 9.59 -4.25
C ALA A 94 12.76 8.32 -3.70
N VAL A 95 13.46 7.19 -3.69
CA VAL A 95 12.97 5.93 -3.09
C VAL A 95 12.72 6.09 -1.58
N ALA A 96 13.69 6.62 -0.84
CA ALA A 96 13.55 6.84 0.60
C ALA A 96 12.41 7.83 0.91
N LEU A 97 12.31 8.92 0.15
CA LEU A 97 11.23 9.89 0.28
C LEU A 97 9.86 9.27 -0.03
N THR A 98 9.77 8.39 -1.03
CA THR A 98 8.54 7.64 -1.33
C THR A 98 8.10 6.80 -0.14
N GLY A 99 9.02 6.05 0.46
CA GLY A 99 8.74 5.26 1.65
C GLY A 99 8.16 6.10 2.79
N VAL A 100 8.78 7.25 3.07
CA VAL A 100 8.30 8.18 4.11
C VAL A 100 6.92 8.74 3.79
N LEU A 101 6.68 9.20 2.55
CA LEU A 101 5.40 9.79 2.15
C LEU A 101 4.27 8.76 2.20
N ALA A 102 4.48 7.56 1.66
CA ALA A 102 3.48 6.49 1.67
C ALA A 102 3.20 6.01 3.11
N THR A 103 4.22 5.87 3.95
CA THR A 103 4.03 5.52 5.38
C THR A 103 3.30 6.63 6.13
N THR A 104 3.56 7.91 5.80
CA THR A 104 2.84 9.03 6.40
C THR A 104 1.37 8.99 6.03
N TYR A 105 1.03 8.66 4.79
CA TYR A 105 -0.35 8.42 4.38
C TYR A 105 -1.00 7.32 5.23
N ASP A 106 -0.34 6.17 5.38
CA ASP A 106 -0.82 5.07 6.22
C ASP A 106 -1.05 5.48 7.69
N VAL A 107 -0.08 6.16 8.31
CA VAL A 107 -0.21 6.69 9.68
C VAL A 107 -1.44 7.59 9.83
N LEU A 108 -1.78 8.36 8.79
CA LEU A 108 -2.92 9.26 8.82
C LEU A 108 -4.25 8.56 8.53
N THR A 109 -4.26 7.46 7.76
CA THR A 109 -5.51 6.90 7.23
C THR A 109 -5.87 5.50 7.72
N ASP A 110 -4.91 4.67 8.10
CA ASP A 110 -5.15 3.24 8.37
C ASP A 110 -6.13 2.99 9.51
N HIS A 111 -6.05 3.82 10.57
CA HIS A 111 -6.96 3.74 11.69
C HIS A 111 -8.45 3.84 11.30
N HIS A 112 -8.79 4.50 10.18
CA HIS A 112 -10.18 4.52 9.71
C HIS A 112 -10.68 3.14 9.30
N GLY A 113 -9.83 2.29 8.73
CA GLY A 113 -10.22 0.92 8.42
C GLY A 113 -10.40 0.07 9.66
N VAL A 114 -9.64 0.33 10.73
CA VAL A 114 -9.85 -0.29 12.05
C VAL A 114 -11.17 0.20 12.66
N ASP A 115 -11.37 1.51 12.70
CA ASP A 115 -12.55 2.16 13.30
C ASP A 115 -13.86 1.78 12.58
N ASP A 116 -13.84 1.67 11.25
CA ASP A 116 -14.98 1.22 10.44
C ASP A 116 -15.09 -0.31 10.33
N GLY A 117 -14.22 -1.07 11.01
CA GLY A 117 -14.25 -2.53 11.09
C GLY A 117 -13.96 -3.23 9.76
N HIS A 118 -13.16 -2.61 8.89
CA HIS A 118 -12.71 -3.18 7.62
C HIS A 118 -11.59 -4.22 7.81
N TRP A 119 -10.77 -4.08 8.85
CA TRP A 119 -9.81 -5.09 9.30
C TRP A 119 -9.56 -4.98 10.81
N THR A 120 -8.97 -6.03 11.38
CA THR A 120 -8.50 -6.07 12.77
C THR A 120 -7.07 -6.58 12.84
N TYR A 121 -6.24 -5.89 13.61
CA TYR A 121 -4.93 -6.38 14.02
C TYR A 121 -5.10 -7.31 15.24
N VAL A 122 -4.91 -8.61 15.03
CA VAL A 122 -5.13 -9.69 16.01
C VAL A 122 -3.83 -10.19 16.66
N ASP A 123 -2.70 -9.59 16.32
CA ASP A 123 -1.39 -9.95 16.86
C ASP A 123 -1.24 -9.69 18.37
N SER A 124 -0.36 -10.47 19.00
CA SER A 124 0.07 -10.29 20.40
C SER A 124 1.48 -9.70 20.53
N LEU A 125 2.00 -9.10 19.46
CA LEU A 125 3.37 -8.58 19.47
C LEU A 125 3.48 -7.38 20.42
N PRO A 126 4.53 -7.33 21.25
CA PRO A 126 4.77 -6.18 22.10
C PRO A 126 5.14 -4.94 21.25
N GLY A 127 4.77 -3.77 21.74
CA GLY A 127 5.18 -2.49 21.17
C GLY A 127 4.05 -1.47 21.10
N PRO A 128 4.36 -0.25 20.62
CA PRO A 128 3.37 0.81 20.55
C PRO A 128 2.34 0.52 19.46
N ARG A 129 1.10 0.93 19.75
CA ARG A 129 0.01 1.03 18.78
C ARG A 129 -0.41 2.50 18.71
N TYR A 130 -0.59 3.01 17.51
CA TYR A 130 -1.14 4.35 17.29
C TYR A 130 -2.53 4.21 16.68
N ARG A 131 -3.56 4.68 17.40
CA ARG A 131 -4.98 4.55 16.98
C ARG A 131 -5.37 3.12 16.59
N GLY A 132 -4.94 2.13 17.38
CA GLY A 132 -5.23 0.71 17.16
C GLY A 132 -4.28 -0.01 16.19
N VAL A 133 -3.53 0.74 15.37
CA VAL A 133 -2.61 0.21 14.37
C VAL A 133 -1.23 -0.07 14.99
N PRO A 134 -0.65 -1.26 14.83
CA PRO A 134 0.63 -1.62 15.44
C PRO A 134 1.83 -1.04 14.69
N TRP A 135 2.92 -0.78 15.42
CA TRP A 135 4.16 -0.21 14.88
C TRP A 135 4.73 -0.96 13.67
N TRP A 136 4.58 -2.28 13.63
CA TRP A 136 5.10 -3.11 12.55
C TRP A 136 4.35 -2.87 11.23
N ASN A 137 3.10 -2.39 11.27
CA ASN A 137 2.36 -1.98 10.06
C ASN A 137 3.08 -0.82 9.36
N TYR A 138 3.47 0.20 10.13
CA TYR A 138 4.18 1.36 9.62
C TYR A 138 5.56 0.99 9.06
N LEU A 139 6.25 0.05 9.69
CA LEU A 139 7.50 -0.48 9.14
C LEU A 139 7.28 -1.29 7.87
N GLY A 140 6.19 -2.06 7.80
CA GLY A 140 5.75 -2.75 6.59
C GLY A 140 5.52 -1.77 5.44
N TRP A 141 4.77 -0.70 5.69
CA TRP A 141 4.55 0.37 4.72
C TRP A 141 5.83 1.03 4.26
N LEU A 142 6.75 1.34 5.18
CA LEU A 142 8.04 1.94 4.83
C LEU A 142 8.85 1.01 3.91
N GLY A 143 8.95 -0.27 4.27
CA GLY A 143 9.70 -1.28 3.52
C GLY A 143 9.10 -1.59 2.16
N ILE A 144 7.80 -1.92 2.11
CA ILE A 144 7.07 -2.30 0.90
C ILE A 144 7.04 -1.13 -0.10
N SER A 145 6.78 0.09 0.39
CA SER A 145 6.74 1.28 -0.47
C SER A 145 8.12 1.60 -1.05
N SER A 146 9.17 1.53 -0.23
CA SER A 146 10.54 1.75 -0.70
C SER A 146 10.96 0.68 -1.71
N LEU A 147 10.66 -0.59 -1.43
CA LEU A 147 11.00 -1.68 -2.36
C LEU A 147 10.25 -1.56 -3.69
N THR A 148 8.96 -1.22 -3.64
CA THR A 148 8.14 -1.01 -4.84
C THR A 148 8.67 0.15 -5.69
N ALA A 149 9.08 1.26 -5.06
CA ALA A 149 9.73 2.36 -5.78
C ALA A 149 11.10 1.94 -6.35
N ALA A 150 11.89 1.20 -5.58
CA ALA A 150 13.22 0.75 -5.97
C ALA A 150 13.21 -0.15 -7.21
N ILE A 151 12.23 -1.06 -7.34
CA ILE A 151 12.12 -1.92 -8.53
C ILE A 151 11.67 -1.16 -9.78
N ALA A 152 11.00 -0.02 -9.63
CA ALA A 152 10.60 0.84 -10.73
C ALA A 152 11.69 1.87 -11.11
N LEU A 153 12.58 2.21 -10.17
CA LEU A 153 13.62 3.23 -10.33
C LEU A 153 14.48 3.10 -11.61
N PRO A 154 14.91 1.90 -12.06
CA PRO A 154 15.73 1.77 -13.27
C PRO A 154 15.01 2.16 -14.58
N PHE A 155 13.70 2.40 -14.53
CA PHE A 155 12.85 2.61 -15.70
C PHE A 155 12.19 3.99 -15.75
N VAL A 156 12.44 4.87 -14.76
CA VAL A 156 11.83 6.21 -14.63
C VAL A 156 12.81 7.34 -14.85
#